data_AF-A0A930R364-F1
#
_entry.id   AF-A0A930R364-F1
#
_cell.length_a   1.000
_cell.length_b   1.000
_cell.length_c   1.000
_cell.angle_alpha   90.00
_cell.angle_beta   90.00
_cell.angle_gamma   90.00
#
_symmetry.space_group_name_H-M   'P 1'
#
loop_
_entity.id
_entity.type
_entity.pdbx_description
1 polymer ?
#
loop_
_entity_poly.entity_id
_entity_poly.type
_entity_poly.pdbx_seq_one_letter_code
_entity_poly.pdbx_strand_id
1 'polypeptide(L)'
;MIRISSNYSVQRYQKDLNELDYTKSKLMEQGDGKKLHRPSDNSVDYSRYLRYNVSEGENDRYQESVKAGISWMNTSQTALSSMEDIQKTFKAKTIQGANDDKDENSGDWPAIAREMKAQIQQIVSLGNTQLGDRYIFSGQADLRQPFSLSDEKKPLSRGLAKTLDDRQAAFFNDASNTDSADFLHQMLALDGSDGKTYYLNTLTGNIYTKEFVQEGYKDVISHGRSTVSAADSVGSITTGANFIKNNFKNTGEIIDDPAASPGLGANWSDTAAVAGVTLKFSTVRQQIVSYNGDFRYISMVKQNGST
;
A
#
# COMPACT_ATOMS: atom_id res chain seq x y z
N MET A 1 15.77 46.89 89.30
CA MET A 1 15.54 47.59 88.01
C MET A 1 16.75 47.33 87.13
N ILE A 2 16.61 46.48 86.10
CA ILE A 2 17.73 46.13 85.20
C ILE A 2 18.00 47.35 84.32
N ARG A 3 19.26 47.79 84.25
CA ARG A 3 19.66 48.93 83.42
C ARG A 3 19.28 48.65 81.97
N ILE A 4 18.65 49.61 81.29
CA ILE A 4 18.24 49.52 79.88
C ILE A 4 19.43 49.09 78.98
N SER A 5 20.64 49.54 79.32
CA SER A 5 21.90 49.13 78.69
C SER A 5 22.22 47.62 78.82
N SER A 6 21.92 47.00 79.97
CA SER A 6 22.14 45.56 80.20
C SER A 6 21.09 44.70 79.50
N ASN A 7 19.85 45.19 79.40
CA ASN A 7 18.82 44.53 78.59
C ASN A 7 19.17 44.63 77.10
N TYR A 8 19.67 45.78 76.65
CA TYR A 8 20.11 45.99 75.27
C TYR A 8 21.31 45.12 74.86
N SER A 9 22.29 44.89 75.76
CA SER A 9 23.40 43.97 75.49
C SER A 9 22.94 42.52 75.39
N VAL A 10 21.98 42.10 76.23
CA VAL A 10 21.37 40.76 76.16
C VAL A 10 20.55 40.61 74.88
N GLN A 11 19.78 41.62 74.48
CA GLN A 11 19.02 41.60 73.22
C GLN A 11 19.93 41.54 71.98
N ARG A 12 21.03 42.29 71.97
CA ARG A 12 22.05 42.19 70.90
C ARG A 12 22.65 40.80 70.85
N TYR A 13 23.07 40.26 71.99
CA TYR A 13 23.62 38.91 72.06
C TYR A 13 22.62 37.85 71.58
N GLN A 14 21.35 37.94 71.95
CA GLN A 14 20.30 37.04 71.45
C GLN A 14 20.07 37.20 69.95
N LYS A 15 20.14 38.42 69.41
CA LYS A 15 20.06 38.67 67.97
C LYS A 15 21.25 38.05 67.24
N ASP A 16 22.46 38.24 67.76
CA ASP A 16 23.70 37.68 67.20
C ASP A 16 23.67 36.14 67.23
N LEU A 17 23.17 35.54 68.32
CA LEU A 17 22.98 34.09 68.41
C LEU A 17 21.98 33.57 67.38
N ASN A 18 20.85 34.25 67.19
CA ASN A 18 19.85 33.87 66.20
C ASN A 18 20.39 34.00 64.77
N GLU A 19 21.20 35.01 64.48
CA GLU A 19 21.85 35.21 63.19
C GLU A 19 22.92 34.12 62.91
N LEU A 20 23.63 33.69 63.95
CA LEU A 20 24.64 32.63 63.87
C LEU A 20 23.98 31.26 63.67
N ASP A 21 22.88 30.97 64.36
CA ASP A 21 22.12 29.73 64.17
C ASP A 21 21.49 29.65 62.78
N TYR A 22 20.94 30.76 62.27
CA TYR A 22 20.44 30.86 60.90
C TYR A 22 21.54 30.59 59.86
N THR A 23 22.72 31.19 60.05
CA THR A 23 23.88 30.98 59.17
C THR A 23 24.34 29.53 59.20
N LYS A 24 24.38 28.93 60.39
CA LYS A 24 24.71 27.50 60.57
C LYS A 24 23.71 26.60 59.86
N SER A 25 22.39 26.84 60.02
CA SER A 25 21.36 26.07 59.32
C SER A 25 21.49 26.18 57.80
N LYS A 26 21.75 27.39 57.27
CA LYS A 26 21.97 27.60 55.83
C LYS A 26 23.19 26.87 55.31
N LEU A 27 24.30 26.87 56.04
CA LEU A 27 25.51 26.12 55.69
C LEU A 27 25.28 24.60 55.74
N MET A 28 24.52 24.12 56.72
CA MET A 28 24.13 22.70 56.81
C MET A 28 23.24 22.28 55.64
N GLU A 29 22.32 23.15 55.19
CA GLU A 29 21.46 22.89 54.03
C GLU A 29 22.25 22.79 52.72
N GLN A 30 23.31 23.59 52.56
CA GLN A 30 24.24 23.52 51.42
C GLN A 30 25.23 22.34 51.50
N GLY A 31 25.12 21.48 52.51
CA GLY A 31 25.93 20.27 52.64
C GLY A 31 25.71 19.26 51.51
N ASP A 32 24.61 19.37 50.75
CA ASP A 32 24.33 18.57 49.55
C ASP A 32 25.03 19.08 48.28
N GLY A 33 25.81 20.17 48.39
CA GLY A 33 26.51 20.82 47.28
C GLY A 33 25.63 21.74 46.43
N LYS A 34 24.35 21.90 46.77
CA LYS A 34 23.44 22.83 46.08
C LYS A 34 23.43 24.16 46.82
N LYS A 35 23.50 25.25 46.05
CA LYS A 35 23.43 26.62 46.59
C LYS A 35 21.98 27.11 46.75
N LEU A 36 21.04 26.53 45.99
CA LEU A 36 19.67 26.98 45.85
C LEU A 36 18.71 25.87 46.26
N HIS A 37 17.91 26.11 47.28
CA HIS A 37 16.88 25.17 47.74
C HIS A 37 15.49 25.79 47.62
N ARG A 38 15.38 27.11 47.82
CA ARG A 38 14.11 27.83 47.88
C ARG A 38 14.20 29.15 47.10
N PRO A 39 13.07 29.67 46.58
CA PRO A 39 13.04 30.99 45.93
C PRO A 39 13.55 32.14 46.80
N SER A 40 13.47 32.00 48.13
CA SER A 40 13.96 32.97 49.11
C SER A 40 15.49 33.04 49.20
N ASP A 41 16.23 32.02 48.73
CA ASP A 41 17.69 31.98 48.83
C ASP A 41 18.36 32.94 47.84
N ASN A 42 17.82 33.00 46.62
CA ASN A 42 18.10 34.01 45.59
C ASN A 42 17.02 33.94 44.50
N SER A 43 16.09 34.90 44.47
CA SER A 43 14.98 34.91 43.53
C SER A 43 15.42 35.00 42.05
N VAL A 44 16.53 35.69 41.76
CA VAL A 44 17.05 35.83 40.40
C VAL A 44 17.64 34.51 39.91
N ASP A 45 18.53 33.91 40.69
CA ASP A 45 19.17 32.64 40.32
C ASP A 45 18.14 31.49 40.31
N TYR A 46 17.20 31.48 41.26
CA TYR A 46 16.14 30.46 41.31
C TYR A 46 15.21 30.53 40.09
N SER A 47 14.90 31.73 39.58
CA SER A 47 14.13 31.87 38.34
C SER A 47 14.85 31.27 37.12
N ARG A 48 16.18 31.40 37.06
CA ARG A 48 17.02 30.78 36.03
C ARG A 48 17.08 29.26 36.20
N TYR A 49 17.24 28.79 37.45
CA TYR A 49 17.20 27.37 37.79
C TYR A 49 15.91 26.71 37.32
N LEU A 50 14.73 27.33 37.57
CA LEU A 50 13.45 26.81 37.08
C LEU A 50 13.41 26.71 35.54
N ARG A 51 13.88 27.75 34.83
CA ARG A 51 13.96 27.72 33.36
C ARG A 51 14.87 26.60 32.86
N TYR A 52 16.01 26.39 33.51
CA TYR A 52 16.91 25.29 33.14
C TYR A 52 16.31 23.92 33.40
N ASN A 53 15.60 23.71 34.50
CA ASN A 53 14.89 22.44 34.74
C ASN A 53 13.82 22.18 33.68
N VAL A 54 13.05 23.22 33.31
CA VAL A 54 12.06 23.08 32.22
C VAL A 54 12.76 22.75 30.90
N SER A 55 13.84 23.46 30.56
CA SER A 55 14.63 23.20 29.36
C SER A 55 15.28 21.81 29.36
N GLU A 56 15.71 21.30 30.51
CA GLU A 56 16.27 19.96 30.68
C GLU A 56 15.19 18.90 30.44
N GLY A 57 14.02 19.05 31.06
CA GLY A 57 12.88 18.14 30.82
C GLY A 57 12.38 18.16 29.38
N GLU A 58 12.39 19.33 28.71
CA GLU A 58 12.11 19.42 27.28
C GLU A 58 13.18 18.68 26.45
N ASN A 59 14.46 18.84 26.78
CA ASN A 59 15.55 18.16 26.10
C ASN A 59 15.47 16.63 26.23
N ASP A 60 15.16 16.12 27.43
CA ASP A 60 14.99 14.67 27.66
C ASP A 60 13.86 14.11 26.79
N ARG A 61 12.71 14.80 26.71
CA ARG A 61 11.60 14.42 25.83
C ARG A 61 11.98 14.49 24.34
N TYR A 62 12.78 15.46 23.93
CA TYR A 62 13.31 15.51 22.57
C TYR A 62 14.22 14.32 22.28
N GLN A 63 15.10 13.95 23.20
CA GLN A 63 15.97 12.78 23.03
C GLN A 63 15.16 11.48 22.94
N GLU A 64 14.11 11.33 23.75
CA GLU A 64 13.19 10.19 23.66
C GLU A 64 12.45 10.15 22.32
N SER A 65 11.95 11.30 21.85
CA SER A 65 11.28 11.43 20.56
C SER A 65 12.22 11.08 19.40
N VAL A 66 13.48 11.53 19.46
CA VAL A 66 14.50 11.19 18.45
C VAL A 66 14.82 9.70 18.47
N LYS A 67 14.99 9.09 19.66
CA LYS A 67 15.21 7.64 19.79
C LYS A 67 14.03 6.84 19.22
N ALA A 68 12.80 7.26 19.48
CA ALA A 68 11.60 6.65 18.89
C ALA A 68 11.60 6.78 17.36
N GLY A 69 11.95 7.95 16.82
CA GLY A 69 12.08 8.18 15.38
C GLY A 69 13.16 7.30 14.74
N ILE A 70 14.32 7.15 15.38
CA ILE A 70 15.39 6.25 14.91
C ILE A 70 14.92 4.80 14.91
N SER A 71 14.26 4.35 16.00
CA SER A 71 13.71 2.99 16.07
C SER A 71 12.71 2.75 14.95
N TRP A 72 11.83 3.71 14.70
CA TRP A 72 10.84 3.65 13.63
C TRP A 72 11.49 3.53 12.24
N MET A 73 12.50 4.37 11.98
CA MET A 73 13.26 4.35 10.73
C MET A 73 14.00 3.02 10.54
N ASN A 74 14.65 2.49 11.58
CA ASN A 74 15.37 1.23 11.51
C ASN A 74 14.44 0.05 11.21
N THR A 75 13.26 0.00 11.84
CA THR A 75 12.27 -1.06 11.56
C THR A 75 11.71 -0.92 10.15
N SER A 76 11.41 0.32 9.71
CA SER A 76 10.99 0.60 8.33
C SER A 76 12.03 0.13 7.32
N GLN A 77 13.30 0.48 7.53
CA GLN A 77 14.41 0.08 6.66
C GLN A 77 14.59 -1.43 6.62
N THR A 78 14.51 -2.11 7.76
CA THR A 78 14.64 -3.57 7.85
C THR A 78 13.52 -4.27 7.07
N ALA A 79 12.28 -3.79 7.21
CA ALA A 79 11.15 -4.32 6.48
C ALA A 79 11.29 -4.10 4.96
N LEU A 80 11.70 -2.89 4.54
CA LEU A 80 11.93 -2.58 3.13
C LEU A 80 13.07 -3.38 2.51
N SER A 81 14.19 -3.56 3.23
CA SER A 81 15.30 -4.40 2.78
C SER A 81 14.85 -5.84 2.58
N SER A 82 14.04 -6.37 3.50
CA SER A 82 13.47 -7.72 3.38
C SER A 82 12.53 -7.83 2.17
N MET A 83 11.71 -6.81 1.91
CA MET A 83 10.87 -6.75 0.71
C MET A 83 11.69 -6.71 -0.58
N GLU A 84 12.79 -5.96 -0.60
CA GLU A 84 13.70 -5.86 -1.75
C GLU A 84 14.28 -7.24 -2.10
N ASP A 85 14.74 -8.00 -1.11
CA ASP A 85 15.32 -9.33 -1.33
C ASP A 85 14.27 -10.34 -1.83
N ILE A 86 13.03 -10.24 -1.35
CA ILE A 86 11.92 -11.02 -1.88
C ILE A 86 11.65 -10.63 -3.34
N GLN A 87 11.64 -9.35 -3.68
CA GLN A 87 11.42 -8.89 -5.06
C GLN A 87 12.53 -9.37 -6.02
N LYS A 88 13.80 -9.36 -5.59
CA LYS A 88 14.90 -9.94 -6.37
C LYS A 88 14.65 -11.43 -6.66
N THR A 89 14.24 -12.17 -5.65
CA THR A 89 13.93 -13.61 -5.79
C THR A 89 12.70 -13.84 -6.67
N PHE A 90 11.66 -13.01 -6.52
CA PHE A 90 10.46 -13.04 -7.34
C PHE A 90 10.78 -12.82 -8.82
N LYS A 91 11.64 -11.85 -9.13
CA LYS A 91 12.14 -11.62 -10.49
C LYS A 91 12.89 -12.83 -11.04
N ALA A 92 13.77 -13.44 -10.25
CA ALA A 92 14.49 -14.65 -10.66
C ALA A 92 13.53 -15.82 -10.98
N LYS A 93 12.52 -16.05 -10.14
CA LYS A 93 11.47 -17.05 -10.38
C LYS A 93 10.62 -16.74 -11.62
N THR A 94 10.34 -15.46 -11.87
CA THR A 94 9.62 -15.03 -13.08
C THR A 94 10.42 -15.36 -14.35
N ILE A 95 11.74 -15.11 -14.34
CA ILE A 95 12.62 -15.49 -15.46
C ILE A 95 12.67 -17.01 -15.63
N GLN A 96 12.74 -17.75 -14.52
CA GLN A 96 12.70 -19.21 -14.54
C GLN A 96 11.41 -19.76 -15.15
N GLY A 97 10.26 -19.13 -14.85
CA GLY A 97 8.97 -19.49 -15.44
C GLY A 97 8.81 -19.05 -16.90
N ALA A 98 9.58 -18.06 -17.37
CA ALA A 98 9.56 -17.60 -18.76
C ALA A 98 10.41 -18.47 -19.71
N ASN A 99 11.18 -19.44 -19.19
CA ASN A 99 11.95 -20.35 -20.01
C ASN A 99 11.03 -21.42 -20.63
N ASP A 100 11.23 -21.66 -21.93
CA ASP A 100 10.37 -22.45 -22.83
C ASP A 100 10.45 -23.98 -22.61
N ASP A 101 11.35 -24.44 -21.73
CA ASP A 101 11.56 -25.86 -21.44
C ASP A 101 10.64 -26.41 -20.33
N LYS A 102 9.80 -25.54 -19.75
CA LYS A 102 8.89 -25.89 -18.67
C LYS A 102 7.55 -26.31 -19.26
N ASP A 103 7.15 -27.57 -19.07
CA ASP A 103 5.86 -28.08 -19.51
C ASP A 103 4.77 -27.77 -18.47
N GLU A 104 3.62 -27.28 -18.93
CA GLU A 104 2.42 -26.99 -18.13
C GLU A 104 1.97 -28.20 -17.30
N ASN A 105 2.21 -29.43 -17.81
CA ASN A 105 1.86 -30.69 -17.14
C ASN A 105 2.97 -31.28 -16.27
N SER A 106 4.20 -30.77 -16.36
CA SER A 106 5.38 -31.35 -15.69
C SER A 106 5.54 -30.96 -14.21
N GLY A 107 4.63 -30.13 -13.67
CA GLY A 107 4.58 -29.77 -12.24
C GLY A 107 5.49 -28.60 -11.84
N ASP A 108 6.43 -28.21 -12.70
CA ASP A 108 7.36 -27.08 -12.47
C ASP A 108 6.63 -25.74 -12.38
N TRP A 109 5.69 -25.46 -13.30
CA TRP A 109 4.89 -24.23 -13.29
C TRP A 109 4.03 -24.09 -12.01
N PRO A 110 3.25 -25.12 -11.59
CA PRO A 110 2.54 -25.09 -10.31
C PRO A 110 3.44 -24.92 -9.09
N ALA A 111 4.68 -25.42 -9.13
CA ALA A 111 5.63 -25.26 -8.03
C ALA A 111 6.13 -23.81 -7.94
N ILE A 112 6.60 -23.25 -9.06
CA ILE A 112 7.05 -21.85 -9.15
C ILE A 112 5.92 -20.89 -8.75
N ALA A 113 4.70 -21.13 -9.23
CA ALA A 113 3.53 -20.32 -8.88
C ALA A 113 3.23 -20.33 -7.38
N ARG A 114 3.34 -21.49 -6.70
CA ARG A 114 3.17 -21.60 -5.24
C ARG A 114 4.23 -20.82 -4.48
N GLU A 115 5.48 -20.89 -4.91
CA GLU A 115 6.56 -20.12 -4.29
C GLU A 115 6.39 -18.61 -4.49
N MET A 116 6.03 -18.17 -5.70
CA MET A 116 5.73 -16.77 -5.99
C MET A 116 4.56 -16.25 -5.16
N LYS A 117 3.52 -17.06 -4.97
CA LYS A 117 2.39 -16.74 -4.08
C LYS A 117 2.85 -16.57 -2.63
N ALA A 118 3.69 -17.48 -2.12
CA ALA A 118 4.22 -17.38 -0.77
C ALA A 118 5.06 -16.10 -0.57
N GLN A 119 5.84 -15.71 -1.59
CA GLN A 119 6.61 -14.45 -1.58
C GLN A 119 5.69 -13.22 -1.49
N ILE A 120 4.59 -13.20 -2.24
CA ILE A 120 3.60 -12.11 -2.14
C ILE A 120 2.98 -12.06 -0.75
N GLN A 121 2.61 -13.21 -0.17
CA GLN A 121 2.09 -13.28 1.19
C GLN A 121 3.11 -12.77 2.22
N GLN A 122 4.39 -13.06 2.02
CA GLN A 122 5.47 -12.54 2.86
C GLN A 122 5.62 -11.02 2.74
N ILE A 123 5.54 -10.45 1.53
CA ILE A 123 5.54 -8.99 1.34
C ILE A 123 4.34 -8.35 2.04
N VAL A 124 3.14 -8.94 1.94
CA VAL A 124 1.95 -8.45 2.65
C VAL A 124 2.15 -8.49 4.17
N SER A 125 2.78 -9.56 4.68
CA SER A 125 3.13 -9.67 6.11
C SER A 125 4.11 -8.57 6.52
N LEU A 126 5.18 -8.35 5.75
CA LEU A 126 6.14 -7.26 5.99
C LEU A 126 5.47 -5.89 5.90
N GLY A 127 4.53 -5.70 4.96
CA GLY A 127 3.73 -4.47 4.83
C GLY A 127 2.85 -4.21 6.04
N ASN A 128 2.50 -5.25 6.80
CA ASN A 128 1.76 -5.18 8.05
C ASN A 128 2.67 -5.19 9.29
N THR A 129 3.96 -4.87 9.14
CA THR A 129 4.90 -4.80 10.28
C THR A 129 4.47 -3.72 11.28
N GLN A 130 4.55 -4.07 12.56
CA GLN A 130 4.16 -3.21 13.67
C GLN A 130 5.39 -2.81 14.50
N LEU A 131 5.34 -1.60 15.07
CA LEU A 131 6.22 -1.17 16.15
C LEU A 131 5.35 -0.80 17.36
N GLY A 132 5.40 -1.63 18.41
CA GLY A 132 4.41 -1.57 19.48
C GLY A 132 3.03 -1.90 18.93
N ASP A 133 2.05 -1.05 19.17
CA ASP A 133 0.65 -1.24 18.74
C ASP A 133 0.32 -0.55 17.40
N ARG A 134 1.34 -0.02 16.69
CA ARG A 134 1.16 0.83 15.51
C ARG A 134 1.78 0.21 14.26
N TYR A 135 1.07 0.28 13.14
CA TYR A 135 1.54 -0.17 11.84
C TYR A 135 2.45 0.87 11.17
N ILE A 136 3.54 0.39 10.57
CA ILE A 136 4.57 1.26 10.00
C ILE A 136 4.19 1.80 8.63
N PHE A 137 3.42 1.03 7.84
CA PHE A 137 3.10 1.36 6.45
C PHE A 137 1.65 1.83 6.22
N SER A 138 0.92 2.16 7.27
CA SER A 138 -0.50 2.60 7.22
C SER A 138 -0.71 4.10 7.13
N GLY A 139 0.37 4.88 7.02
CA GLY A 139 0.32 6.34 7.05
C GLY A 139 -0.18 6.85 8.41
N GLN A 140 -0.99 7.92 8.44
CA GLN A 140 -1.51 8.48 9.69
C GLN A 140 -2.49 7.53 10.44
N ALA A 141 -3.12 6.59 9.72
CA ALA A 141 -4.04 5.60 10.29
C ALA A 141 -3.30 4.40 10.88
N ASP A 142 -2.38 4.65 11.81
CA ASP A 142 -1.45 3.66 12.38
C ASP A 142 -2.06 2.58 13.27
N LEU A 143 -3.32 2.72 13.65
CA LEU A 143 -4.09 1.67 14.35
C LEU A 143 -4.80 0.70 13.40
N ARG A 144 -4.78 0.94 12.08
CA ARG A 144 -5.47 0.09 11.10
C ARG A 144 -4.45 -0.70 10.28
N GLN A 145 -4.71 -2.00 10.11
CA GLN A 145 -3.90 -2.86 9.26
C GLN A 145 -3.86 -2.31 7.82
N PRO A 146 -2.66 -2.02 7.28
CA PRO A 146 -2.53 -1.38 5.97
C PRO A 146 -2.87 -2.31 4.81
N PHE A 147 -2.48 -3.59 4.86
CA PHE A 147 -2.67 -4.51 3.74
C PHE A 147 -3.58 -5.66 4.12
N SER A 148 -4.68 -5.81 3.38
CA SER A 148 -5.60 -6.95 3.50
C SER A 148 -5.57 -7.78 2.23
N LEU A 149 -5.41 -9.10 2.38
CA LEU A 149 -5.54 -10.05 1.27
C LEU A 149 -7.00 -10.52 1.17
N SER A 150 -7.54 -10.57 -0.05
CA SER A 150 -8.87 -11.14 -0.30
C SER A 150 -8.93 -12.63 0.09
N ASP A 151 -10.09 -13.09 0.56
CA ASP A 151 -10.30 -14.45 1.04
C ASP A 151 -9.87 -15.50 0.00
N GLU A 152 -9.00 -16.43 0.42
CA GLU A 152 -8.54 -17.53 -0.42
C GLU A 152 -9.67 -18.49 -0.81
N LYS A 153 -10.70 -18.60 0.02
CA LYS A 153 -11.87 -19.45 -0.22
C LYS A 153 -12.87 -18.84 -1.21
N LYS A 154 -12.74 -17.55 -1.51
CA LYS A 154 -13.55 -16.82 -2.50
C LYS A 154 -12.64 -16.02 -3.44
N PRO A 155 -11.89 -16.72 -4.32
CA PRO A 155 -11.03 -16.04 -5.28
C PRO A 155 -11.87 -15.17 -6.21
N LEU A 156 -11.37 -13.98 -6.50
CA LEU A 156 -12.03 -13.05 -7.40
C LEU A 156 -11.78 -13.52 -8.83
N SER A 157 -12.84 -13.59 -9.63
CA SER A 157 -12.74 -13.98 -11.05
C SER A 157 -12.43 -12.75 -11.89
N ARG A 158 -11.22 -12.64 -12.42
CA ARG A 158 -10.82 -11.55 -13.32
C ARG A 158 -11.10 -11.94 -14.75
N GLY A 159 -11.61 -11.00 -15.56
CA GLY A 159 -11.65 -11.15 -17.01
C GLY A 159 -10.24 -11.32 -17.58
N LEU A 160 -10.07 -12.32 -18.45
CA LEU A 160 -8.85 -12.46 -19.24
C LEU A 160 -8.94 -11.56 -20.47
N ALA A 161 -7.82 -10.92 -20.78
CA ALA A 161 -7.66 -10.09 -21.97
C ALA A 161 -6.32 -10.41 -22.63
N LYS A 162 -6.30 -10.37 -23.96
CA LYS A 162 -5.09 -10.47 -24.76
C LYS A 162 -4.58 -9.07 -25.06
N THR A 163 -3.37 -8.77 -24.60
CA THR A 163 -2.64 -7.59 -25.04
C THR A 163 -2.18 -7.78 -26.48
N LEU A 164 -2.43 -6.76 -27.31
CA LEU A 164 -2.00 -6.68 -28.70
C LEU A 164 -0.66 -5.96 -28.79
N ASP A 165 0.22 -6.43 -29.67
CA ASP A 165 1.39 -5.64 -30.07
C ASP A 165 0.98 -4.46 -30.96
N ASP A 166 1.91 -3.52 -31.22
CA ASP A 166 1.61 -2.30 -31.99
C ASP A 166 1.08 -2.59 -33.41
N ARG A 167 1.55 -3.69 -34.04
CA ARG A 167 1.13 -4.07 -35.40
C ARG A 167 -0.26 -4.70 -35.40
N GLN A 168 -0.54 -5.55 -34.42
CA GLN A 168 -1.85 -6.13 -34.18
C GLN A 168 -2.86 -5.03 -33.85
N ALA A 169 -2.52 -4.12 -32.93
CA ALA A 169 -3.37 -2.99 -32.58
C ALA A 169 -3.71 -2.17 -33.83
N ALA A 170 -2.73 -1.83 -34.67
CA ALA A 170 -2.98 -1.11 -35.92
C ALA A 170 -3.90 -1.85 -36.89
N PHE A 171 -3.74 -3.17 -37.03
CA PHE A 171 -4.55 -4.00 -37.94
C PHE A 171 -6.03 -4.12 -37.50
N PHE A 172 -6.27 -4.20 -36.20
CA PHE A 172 -7.61 -4.39 -35.61
C PHE A 172 -8.35 -3.08 -35.27
N ASN A 173 -7.70 -1.92 -35.40
CA ASN A 173 -8.24 -0.61 -35.02
C ASN A 173 -8.98 0.13 -36.15
N ASP A 174 -9.32 -0.53 -37.27
CA ASP A 174 -9.99 0.02 -38.46
C ASP A 174 -9.89 1.56 -38.62
N ALA A 175 -8.96 2.02 -39.47
CA ALA A 175 -8.51 3.41 -39.59
C ALA A 175 -9.56 4.49 -39.96
N SER A 176 -10.86 4.18 -39.93
CA SER A 176 -11.93 5.11 -40.27
C SER A 176 -12.40 6.02 -39.14
N ASN A 177 -12.04 5.76 -37.88
CA ASN A 177 -12.42 6.64 -36.77
C ASN A 177 -11.30 7.65 -36.47
N THR A 178 -11.47 8.88 -36.95
CA THR A 178 -10.51 9.99 -36.79
C THR A 178 -10.49 10.57 -35.37
N ASP A 179 -11.19 9.95 -34.42
CA ASP A 179 -11.25 10.35 -33.01
C ASP A 179 -10.43 9.45 -32.07
N SER A 180 -9.58 8.55 -32.57
CA SER A 180 -8.89 7.55 -31.74
C SER A 180 -7.59 8.04 -31.10
N ALA A 181 -7.72 8.80 -30.01
CA ALA A 181 -6.79 8.66 -28.89
C ALA A 181 -6.99 7.32 -28.12
N ASP A 182 -8.00 6.52 -28.50
CA ASP A 182 -8.28 5.16 -28.02
C ASP A 182 -7.64 4.11 -28.93
N PHE A 183 -6.39 3.75 -28.65
CA PHE A 183 -5.78 2.57 -29.27
C PHE A 183 -6.33 1.31 -28.59
N LEU A 184 -6.93 0.41 -29.36
CA LEU A 184 -7.26 -0.94 -28.87
C LEU A 184 -5.95 -1.68 -28.56
N HIS A 185 -5.51 -1.62 -27.30
CA HIS A 185 -4.34 -2.37 -26.84
C HIS A 185 -4.69 -3.76 -26.32
N GLN A 186 -5.97 -4.03 -26.07
CA GLN A 186 -6.42 -5.28 -25.45
C GLN A 186 -7.73 -5.76 -26.07
N MET A 187 -7.83 -7.07 -26.28
CA MET A 187 -9.08 -7.75 -26.62
C MET A 187 -9.53 -8.63 -25.46
N LEU A 188 -10.83 -8.72 -25.21
CA LEU A 188 -11.35 -9.63 -24.17
C LEU A 188 -11.31 -11.07 -24.65
N ALA A 189 -10.84 -11.98 -23.81
CA ALA A 189 -10.86 -13.40 -24.09
C ALA A 189 -12.21 -14.01 -23.71
N LEU A 190 -12.76 -14.83 -24.61
CA LEU A 190 -14.01 -15.55 -24.45
C LEU A 190 -13.76 -17.05 -24.59
N ASP A 191 -14.39 -17.85 -23.73
CA ASP A 191 -14.40 -19.30 -23.82
C ASP A 191 -15.64 -19.76 -24.58
N GLY A 192 -15.45 -20.50 -25.67
CA GLY A 192 -16.52 -21.15 -26.42
C GLY A 192 -16.89 -22.52 -25.84
N SER A 193 -18.15 -22.91 -26.00
CA SER A 193 -18.63 -24.26 -25.65
C SER A 193 -17.98 -25.38 -26.47
N ASP A 194 -17.27 -25.05 -27.55
CA ASP A 194 -16.49 -25.95 -28.38
C ASP A 194 -15.05 -26.17 -27.84
N GLY A 195 -14.70 -25.54 -26.71
CA GLY A 195 -13.39 -25.62 -26.10
C GLY A 195 -12.35 -24.69 -26.73
N LYS A 196 -12.75 -23.81 -27.66
CA LYS A 196 -11.85 -22.82 -28.27
C LYS A 196 -11.94 -21.48 -27.57
N THR A 197 -10.85 -20.73 -27.64
CA THR A 197 -10.78 -19.35 -27.15
C THR A 197 -11.01 -18.38 -28.29
N TYR A 198 -11.84 -17.37 -28.03
CA TYR A 198 -12.14 -16.29 -28.95
C TYR A 198 -11.70 -14.95 -28.35
N TYR A 199 -11.44 -13.98 -29.20
CA TYR A 199 -11.07 -12.63 -28.81
C TYR A 199 -12.12 -11.64 -29.31
N LEU A 200 -12.67 -10.87 -28.39
CA LEU A 200 -13.63 -9.82 -28.65
C LEU A 200 -12.92 -8.48 -28.73
N ASN A 201 -13.09 -7.80 -29.86
CA ASN A 201 -12.77 -6.39 -30.01
C ASN A 201 -13.90 -5.57 -29.37
N THR A 202 -13.59 -4.87 -28.28
CA THR A 202 -14.58 -4.11 -27.51
C THR A 202 -14.98 -2.79 -28.16
N LEU A 203 -14.22 -2.33 -29.17
CA LEU A 203 -14.51 -1.12 -29.92
C LEU A 203 -15.53 -1.38 -31.03
N THR A 204 -15.34 -2.48 -31.77
CA THR A 204 -16.17 -2.83 -32.93
C THR A 204 -17.24 -3.88 -32.62
N GLY A 205 -17.11 -4.61 -31.52
CA GLY A 205 -17.97 -5.74 -31.16
C GLY A 205 -17.64 -7.03 -31.91
N ASN A 206 -16.64 -7.02 -32.79
CA ASN A 206 -16.26 -8.16 -33.62
C ASN A 206 -15.50 -9.22 -32.82
N ILE A 207 -15.75 -10.48 -33.15
CA ILE A 207 -15.16 -11.64 -32.50
C ILE A 207 -14.25 -12.36 -33.49
N TYR A 208 -13.04 -12.68 -33.03
CA TYR A 208 -12.00 -13.36 -33.79
C TYR A 208 -11.58 -14.65 -33.10
N THR A 209 -11.08 -15.63 -33.85
CA THR A 209 -10.49 -16.83 -33.24
C THR A 209 -9.09 -16.54 -32.68
N LYS A 210 -8.65 -17.33 -31.71
CA LYS A 210 -7.29 -17.24 -31.17
C LYS A 210 -6.22 -17.34 -32.26
N GLU A 211 -6.39 -18.27 -33.19
CA GLU A 211 -5.46 -18.54 -34.28
C GLU A 211 -5.34 -17.34 -35.23
N PHE A 212 -6.46 -16.69 -35.54
CA PHE A 212 -6.46 -15.53 -36.42
C PHE A 212 -5.72 -14.33 -35.81
N VAL A 213 -5.99 -14.03 -34.54
CA VAL A 213 -5.35 -12.88 -33.86
C VAL A 213 -3.85 -13.10 -33.67
N GLN A 214 -3.41 -14.34 -33.38
CA GLN A 214 -2.01 -14.63 -33.08
C GLN A 214 -1.15 -14.81 -34.33
N GLU A 215 -1.67 -15.50 -35.34
CA GLU A 215 -0.88 -15.91 -36.51
C GLU A 215 -1.53 -15.47 -37.82
N GLY A 216 -2.85 -15.66 -37.98
CA GLY A 216 -3.56 -15.40 -39.23
C GLY A 216 -3.51 -13.94 -39.72
N TYR A 217 -3.42 -12.96 -38.82
CA TYR A 217 -3.30 -11.54 -39.20
C TYR A 217 -2.04 -11.26 -40.04
N LYS A 218 -0.95 -12.01 -39.79
CA LYS A 218 0.32 -11.85 -40.52
C LYS A 218 0.17 -12.27 -41.97
N ASP A 219 -0.61 -13.32 -42.21
CA ASP A 219 -0.92 -13.78 -43.56
C ASP A 219 -1.80 -12.77 -44.29
N VAL A 220 -2.78 -12.18 -43.62
CA VAL A 220 -3.63 -11.15 -44.25
C VAL A 220 -2.81 -9.91 -44.64
N ILE A 221 -1.86 -9.51 -43.80
CA ILE A 221 -0.93 -8.42 -44.11
C ILE A 221 0.03 -8.77 -45.25
N SER A 222 0.54 -10.01 -45.30
CA SER A 222 1.43 -10.44 -46.38
C SER A 222 0.72 -10.48 -47.74
N HIS A 223 -0.59 -10.70 -47.74
CA HIS A 223 -1.47 -10.57 -48.92
C HIS A 223 -1.91 -9.13 -49.22
N GLY A 224 -1.30 -8.12 -48.58
CA GLY A 224 -1.43 -6.70 -48.92
C GLY A 224 -2.59 -5.97 -48.25
N ARG A 225 -3.27 -6.58 -47.26
CA ARG A 225 -4.38 -5.94 -46.54
C ARG A 225 -3.90 -5.34 -45.21
N SER A 226 -4.16 -4.05 -45.01
CA SER A 226 -3.73 -3.33 -43.79
C SER A 226 -4.79 -3.29 -42.67
N THR A 227 -6.02 -3.74 -42.93
CA THR A 227 -7.12 -3.76 -41.97
C THR A 227 -7.96 -5.04 -42.07
N VAL A 228 -8.67 -5.35 -40.99
CA VAL A 228 -9.68 -6.42 -40.93
C VAL A 228 -10.84 -6.18 -41.91
N SER A 229 -11.38 -7.26 -42.47
CA SER A 229 -12.58 -7.29 -43.29
C SER A 229 -13.70 -8.00 -42.54
N ALA A 230 -14.95 -7.77 -42.93
CA ALA A 230 -16.12 -8.44 -42.36
C ALA A 230 -16.06 -9.98 -42.48
N ALA A 231 -15.29 -10.52 -43.42
CA ALA A 231 -15.10 -11.96 -43.58
C ALA A 231 -14.11 -12.57 -42.57
N ASP A 232 -13.28 -11.75 -41.91
CA ASP A 232 -12.25 -12.22 -40.99
C ASP A 232 -12.80 -12.43 -39.55
N SER A 233 -13.94 -11.79 -39.23
CA SER A 233 -14.64 -12.01 -37.97
C SER A 233 -15.51 -13.27 -38.04
N VAL A 234 -15.50 -14.08 -36.98
CA VAL A 234 -16.36 -15.26 -36.85
C VAL A 234 -17.76 -14.93 -36.34
N GLY A 235 -17.96 -13.69 -35.91
CA GLY A 235 -19.18 -13.21 -35.28
C GLY A 235 -19.05 -11.77 -34.81
N SER A 236 -20.15 -11.18 -34.40
CA SER A 236 -20.17 -9.86 -33.78
C SER A 236 -21.24 -9.79 -32.70
N ILE A 237 -20.96 -9.07 -31.63
CA ILE A 237 -21.91 -8.74 -30.56
C ILE A 237 -22.08 -7.23 -30.48
N THR A 238 -23.24 -6.79 -29.99
CA THR A 238 -23.47 -5.36 -29.75
C THR A 238 -22.75 -4.90 -28.48
N THR A 239 -21.55 -4.34 -28.63
CA THR A 239 -20.82 -3.69 -27.54
C THR A 239 -21.18 -2.21 -27.46
N GLY A 240 -22.11 -1.86 -26.57
CA GLY A 240 -22.39 -0.46 -26.25
C GLY A 240 -21.33 0.17 -25.32
N ALA A 241 -21.35 1.49 -25.15
CA ALA A 241 -20.42 2.22 -24.27
C ALA A 241 -20.40 1.72 -22.80
N ASN A 242 -21.47 1.08 -22.34
CA ASN A 242 -21.57 0.52 -20.98
C ASN A 242 -21.23 -0.97 -20.90
N PHE A 243 -20.87 -1.63 -22.01
CA PHE A 243 -20.65 -3.08 -22.03
C PHE A 243 -19.59 -3.53 -21.00
N ILE A 244 -18.46 -2.83 -20.93
CA ILE A 244 -17.40 -3.16 -19.96
C ILE A 244 -17.87 -2.88 -18.53
N LYS A 245 -18.45 -1.70 -18.27
CA LYS A 245 -18.95 -1.29 -16.96
C LYS A 245 -20.01 -2.23 -16.39
N ASN A 246 -20.84 -2.81 -17.26
CA ASN A 246 -21.93 -3.71 -16.86
C ASN A 246 -21.44 -5.13 -16.53
N ASN A 247 -20.27 -5.52 -17.05
CA ASN A 247 -19.75 -6.88 -16.89
C ASN A 247 -18.53 -6.96 -15.96
N PHE A 248 -17.77 -5.87 -15.83
CA PHE A 248 -16.52 -5.79 -15.06
C PHE A 248 -16.50 -4.58 -14.12
N LYS A 249 -15.95 -4.78 -12.92
CA LYS A 249 -15.56 -3.69 -12.01
C LYS A 249 -14.32 -2.99 -12.56
N ASN A 250 -14.03 -1.80 -12.04
CA ASN A 250 -12.81 -1.04 -12.38
C ASN A 250 -11.50 -1.80 -12.07
N THR A 251 -11.55 -2.83 -11.22
CA THR A 251 -10.42 -3.72 -10.91
C THR A 251 -10.22 -4.84 -11.95
N GLY A 252 -11.09 -4.95 -12.96
CA GLY A 252 -11.13 -6.05 -13.93
C GLY A 252 -11.79 -7.33 -13.41
N GLU A 253 -12.30 -7.31 -12.18
CA GLU A 253 -13.12 -8.38 -11.61
C GLU A 253 -14.47 -8.45 -12.33
N ILE A 254 -14.90 -9.65 -12.70
CA ILE A 254 -16.22 -9.89 -13.26
C ILE A 254 -17.28 -9.69 -12.18
N ILE A 255 -18.36 -9.00 -12.54
CA ILE A 255 -19.49 -8.80 -11.65
C ILE A 255 -20.22 -10.14 -11.49
N ASP A 256 -20.22 -10.68 -10.28
CA ASP A 256 -20.96 -11.89 -9.90
C ASP A 256 -22.06 -11.52 -8.91
N ASP A 257 -23.10 -10.83 -9.41
CA ASP A 257 -24.32 -10.55 -8.66
C ASP A 257 -25.54 -11.10 -9.43
N PRO A 258 -25.99 -12.32 -9.09
CA PRO A 258 -27.11 -12.95 -9.77
C PRO A 258 -28.46 -12.25 -9.53
N ALA A 259 -28.56 -11.38 -8.51
CA ALA A 259 -29.80 -10.68 -8.17
C ALA A 259 -29.86 -9.27 -8.79
N ALA A 260 -28.73 -8.57 -8.87
CA ALA A 260 -28.68 -7.20 -9.39
C ALA A 260 -28.47 -7.12 -10.92
N SER A 261 -28.03 -8.19 -11.59
CA SER A 261 -27.70 -8.14 -13.03
C SER A 261 -27.87 -9.48 -13.77
N PRO A 262 -29.12 -9.96 -13.98
CA PRO A 262 -29.38 -11.18 -14.75
C PRO A 262 -28.82 -11.07 -16.18
N GLY A 263 -28.00 -12.05 -16.59
CA GLY A 263 -27.42 -12.10 -17.95
C GLY A 263 -26.19 -11.19 -18.18
N LEU A 264 -25.62 -10.62 -17.12
CA LEU A 264 -24.39 -9.83 -17.17
C LEU A 264 -23.29 -10.45 -16.29
N GLY A 265 -22.06 -10.04 -16.53
CA GLY A 265 -20.87 -10.45 -15.78
C GLY A 265 -20.67 -11.97 -15.84
N ALA A 266 -20.64 -12.63 -14.68
CA ALA A 266 -20.40 -14.08 -14.58
C ALA A 266 -21.51 -14.92 -15.26
N ASN A 267 -22.70 -14.33 -15.41
CA ASN A 267 -23.85 -14.97 -16.05
C ASN A 267 -24.03 -14.55 -17.51
N TRP A 268 -23.12 -13.72 -18.04
CA TRP A 268 -23.16 -13.35 -19.45
C TRP A 268 -22.79 -14.54 -20.32
N SER A 269 -23.64 -14.80 -21.31
CA SER A 269 -23.34 -15.75 -22.38
C SER A 269 -23.99 -15.29 -23.67
N ASP A 270 -23.29 -15.49 -24.79
CA ASP A 270 -23.84 -15.22 -26.12
C ASP A 270 -23.84 -16.50 -26.95
N THR A 271 -24.98 -16.84 -27.54
CA THR A 271 -25.17 -18.03 -28.39
C THR A 271 -25.47 -17.67 -29.85
N ALA A 272 -25.56 -16.38 -30.17
CA ALA A 272 -26.03 -15.88 -31.45
C ALA A 272 -24.90 -15.33 -32.33
N ALA A 273 -23.83 -14.84 -31.71
CA ALA A 273 -22.72 -14.21 -32.40
C ALA A 273 -21.90 -15.21 -33.22
N VAL A 274 -21.68 -16.42 -32.71
CA VAL A 274 -20.97 -17.50 -33.41
C VAL A 274 -21.91 -18.69 -33.54
N ALA A 275 -22.19 -19.12 -34.77
CA ALA A 275 -23.15 -20.17 -35.05
C ALA A 275 -22.80 -21.47 -34.32
N GLY A 276 -23.67 -21.91 -33.41
CA GLY A 276 -23.54 -23.17 -32.67
C GLY A 276 -22.57 -23.14 -31.49
N VAL A 277 -22.01 -21.98 -31.12
CA VAL A 277 -21.08 -21.84 -29.99
C VAL A 277 -21.65 -20.89 -28.94
N THR A 278 -21.69 -21.34 -27.69
CA THR A 278 -21.98 -20.47 -26.55
C THR A 278 -20.69 -19.85 -26.05
N LEU A 279 -20.59 -18.53 -26.13
CA LEU A 279 -19.45 -17.76 -25.64
C LEU A 279 -19.70 -17.29 -24.21
N LYS A 280 -18.67 -17.38 -23.37
CA LYS A 280 -18.64 -16.80 -22.01
C LYS A 280 -17.34 -16.05 -21.81
N PHE A 281 -17.28 -15.11 -20.87
CA PHE A 281 -16.01 -14.46 -20.54
C PHE A 281 -15.02 -15.47 -20.00
N SER A 282 -13.81 -15.47 -20.54
CA SER A 282 -12.71 -16.26 -20.00
C SER A 282 -12.19 -15.60 -18.74
N THR A 283 -11.98 -16.39 -17.68
CA THR A 283 -11.69 -15.85 -16.34
C THR A 283 -10.49 -16.51 -15.70
N VAL A 284 -9.74 -15.73 -14.92
CA VAL A 284 -8.67 -16.24 -14.07
C VAL A 284 -8.97 -15.93 -12.60
N ARG A 285 -8.73 -16.91 -11.74
CA ARG A 285 -8.86 -16.75 -10.29
C ARG A 285 -7.66 -15.98 -9.77
N GLN A 286 -7.91 -14.88 -9.06
CA GLN A 286 -6.86 -14.07 -8.44
C GLN A 286 -7.20 -13.73 -7.00
N GLN A 287 -6.16 -13.43 -6.21
CA GLN A 287 -6.28 -12.75 -4.94
C GLN A 287 -5.77 -11.32 -5.09
N ILE A 288 -6.50 -10.37 -4.51
CA ILE A 288 -6.14 -8.96 -4.56
C ILE A 288 -5.69 -8.53 -3.17
N VAL A 289 -4.55 -7.85 -3.12
CA VAL A 289 -4.11 -7.12 -1.93
C VAL A 289 -4.66 -5.72 -2.02
N SER A 290 -5.46 -5.32 -1.04
CA SER A 290 -6.00 -3.97 -0.94
C SER A 290 -5.26 -3.18 0.13
N TYR A 291 -4.96 -1.92 -0.18
CA TYR A 291 -4.40 -0.98 0.78
C TYR A 291 -5.51 -0.23 1.50
N ASN A 292 -5.50 -0.32 2.83
CA ASN A 292 -6.39 0.35 3.75
C ASN A 292 -5.61 1.31 4.66
N GLY A 293 -4.42 1.78 4.30
CA GLY A 293 -3.81 2.89 5.04
C GLY A 293 -4.33 4.25 4.58
N ASP A 294 -3.70 5.30 5.06
CA ASP A 294 -3.86 6.67 4.58
C ASP A 294 -2.65 7.08 3.75
N PHE A 295 -2.87 7.75 2.62
CA PHE A 295 -1.82 8.25 1.72
C PHE A 295 -1.32 9.66 2.07
N ARG A 296 -1.85 10.31 3.12
CA ARG A 296 -1.53 11.72 3.42
C ARG A 296 -0.14 11.95 4.00
N TYR A 297 0.25 11.18 5.03
CA TYR A 297 1.49 11.40 5.77
C TYR A 297 2.17 10.07 6.13
N ILE A 298 3.49 10.12 6.32
CA ILE A 298 4.28 8.99 6.81
C ILE A 298 3.79 8.65 8.23
N SER A 299 3.59 7.36 8.50
CA SER A 299 3.29 6.88 9.84
C SER A 299 4.48 7.20 10.73
N MET A 300 4.33 8.11 11.69
CA MET A 300 5.36 8.43 12.67
C MET A 300 4.69 8.91 13.95
N VAL A 301 5.21 8.46 15.09
CA VAL A 301 4.66 8.83 16.39
C VAL A 301 4.89 10.32 16.62
N LYS A 302 3.83 11.12 16.48
CA LYS A 302 3.88 12.52 16.89
C LYS A 302 3.71 12.56 18.40
N GLN A 303 4.82 12.51 19.15
CA GLN A 303 4.79 13.04 20.51
C GLN A 303 4.59 14.55 20.39
N ASN A 304 3.34 15.01 20.48
CA ASN A 304 3.09 16.44 20.64
C ASN A 304 3.79 16.89 21.92
N GLY A 305 4.76 17.79 21.79
CA GLY A 305 5.30 18.52 22.91
C GLY A 305 4.20 19.34 23.59
N SER A 306 4.22 19.32 24.92
CA SER A 306 3.43 20.16 25.84
C SER A 306 1.89 20.07 25.73
N THR A 307 1.30 19.33 26.68
CA THR A 307 0.42 19.95 27.69
C THR A 307 1.12 19.83 29.03
#